data_AF-B2W1J5-F1
#
_entry.id   AF-B2W1J5-F1
#
_cell.length_a   1.000
_cell.length_b   1.000
_cell.length_c   1.000
_cell.angle_alpha   90.00
_cell.angle_beta   90.00
_cell.angle_gamma   90.00
#
_symmetry.space_group_name_H-M   'P 1'
#
loop_
_entity.id
_entity.type
_entity.pdbx_description
1 polymer ?
#
loop_
_entity_poly.entity_id
_entity_poly.type
_entity_poly.pdbx_seq_one_letter_code
_entity_poly.pdbx_strand_id
1 'polypeptide(L)' 'MANRLSHSLEEIESHTPAIKSQDGNTGDDIMSKNGETIQEGDHVYTKIRGGRHEGDVEKIVTRGV' A
#
# COMPACT_ATOMS: atom_id res chain seq x y z
N MET A 1 5.41 42.59 -9.27
CA MET A 1 4.04 42.08 -9.52
C MET A 1 4.14 40.58 -9.67
N ALA A 2 3.53 39.81 -8.75
CA ALA A 2 3.38 38.37 -8.91
C ALA A 2 1.88 38.10 -8.85
N ASN A 3 1.28 37.82 -10.01
CA ASN A 3 -0.10 37.36 -10.08
C ASN A 3 -0.08 35.86 -9.78
N ARG A 4 -0.25 35.50 -8.50
CA ARG A 4 -0.50 34.10 -8.12
C ARG A 4 -1.93 33.80 -8.55
N LEU A 5 -2.07 33.01 -9.61
CA LEU A 5 -3.35 32.45 -10.07
C LEU A 5 -4.11 31.88 -8.87
N SER A 6 -5.19 32.57 -8.48
CA SER A 6 -6.14 32.14 -7.46
C SER A 6 -7.12 31.18 -8.11
N HIS A 7 -6.78 29.90 -8.17
CA HIS A 7 -7.76 28.86 -8.51
C HIS A 7 -8.73 28.69 -7.33
N SER A 8 -10.03 28.56 -7.61
CA SER A 8 -11.03 28.33 -6.57
C SER A 8 -10.86 26.93 -5.99
N LEU A 9 -11.27 26.74 -4.74
CA LEU A 9 -11.19 25.43 -4.08
C LEU A 9 -11.96 24.36 -4.89
N GLU A 10 -13.08 24.72 -5.52
CA GLU A 10 -13.87 23.80 -6.34
C GLU A 10 -13.12 23.30 -7.58
N GLU A 11 -12.32 24.15 -8.22
CA GLU A 11 -11.54 23.78 -9.42
C GLU A 11 -10.44 22.77 -9.08
N ILE A 12 -9.81 22.92 -7.91
CA ILE A 12 -8.77 22.02 -7.39
C ILE A 12 -9.38 20.67 -7.00
N GLU A 13 -10.53 20.67 -6.35
CA GLU A 13 -11.26 19.46 -5.94
C GLU A 13 -11.79 18.67 -7.15
N SER A 14 -12.19 19.34 -8.22
CA SER A 14 -12.68 18.66 -9.44
C SER A 14 -11.60 17.88 -10.21
N HIS A 15 -10.32 18.26 -10.06
CA HIS A 15 -9.18 17.62 -10.74
C HIS A 15 -8.33 16.74 -9.83
N THR A 16 -8.59 16.75 -8.53
CA THR A 16 -8.02 15.76 -7.62
C THR A 16 -9.02 14.63 -7.51
N PRO A 17 -8.77 13.45 -8.13
CA PRO A 17 -9.57 12.29 -7.77
C PRO A 17 -9.41 12.16 -6.26
N ALA A 18 -10.53 12.20 -5.52
CA ALA A 18 -10.55 12.01 -4.09
C ALA A 18 -9.53 10.91 -3.78
N ILE A 19 -8.42 11.28 -3.14
CA ILE A 19 -7.49 10.32 -2.59
C ILE A 19 -8.30 9.74 -1.45
N LYS A 20 -9.19 8.78 -1.77
CA LYS A 20 -9.67 7.79 -0.83
C LYS A 20 -8.37 7.30 -0.26
N SER A 21 -8.12 7.62 1.01
CA SER A 21 -6.94 7.19 1.72
C SER A 21 -6.71 5.74 1.34
N GLN A 22 -5.75 5.50 0.44
CA GLN A 22 -5.14 4.18 0.24
C GLN A 22 -4.13 4.00 1.36
N ASP A 23 -4.50 4.48 2.55
CA ASP A 23 -3.82 4.35 3.81
C ASP A 23 -4.71 3.38 4.60
N GLY A 24 -4.87 2.17 4.06
CA GLY A 24 -5.23 1.00 4.85
C GLY A 24 -4.13 0.63 5.86
N ASN A 25 -3.15 1.52 6.08
CA ASN A 25 -2.15 1.39 7.12
C ASN A 25 -2.65 2.08 8.39
N THR A 26 -3.69 1.50 8.98
CA THR A 26 -3.90 1.63 10.42
C THR A 26 -2.89 0.72 11.10
N GLY A 27 -1.62 1.11 11.05
CA GLY A 27 -0.50 0.70 11.92
C GLY A 27 -0.01 -0.75 11.94
N ASP A 28 -0.86 -1.76 11.76
CA ASP A 28 -0.57 -3.09 12.32
C ASP A 28 -0.66 -4.26 11.31
N ASP A 29 -1.21 -4.05 10.11
CA ASP A 29 -1.41 -5.12 9.13
C ASP A 29 -0.13 -5.43 8.32
N ILE A 30 0.23 -6.71 8.23
CA ILE A 30 1.35 -7.19 7.39
C ILE A 30 0.84 -7.45 5.98
N MET A 31 1.37 -6.69 5.01
CA MET A 31 0.86 -6.66 3.64
C MET A 31 1.87 -7.19 2.62
N SER A 32 1.34 -7.76 1.54
CA SER A 32 2.08 -8.12 0.34
C SER A 32 2.45 -6.87 -0.45
N LYS A 33 3.40 -7.01 -1.38
CA LYS A 33 3.79 -5.93 -2.32
C LYS A 33 2.64 -5.46 -3.24
N ASN A 34 1.53 -6.19 -3.29
CA ASN A 34 0.35 -5.83 -4.06
C ASN A 34 -0.72 -5.14 -3.19
N GLY A 35 -0.47 -4.93 -1.90
CA GLY A 35 -1.42 -4.34 -0.97
C GLY A 35 -2.49 -5.32 -0.46
N GLU A 36 -2.22 -6.62 -0.52
CA GLU A 36 -3.09 -7.65 0.07
C GLU A 36 -2.56 -8.02 1.46
N THR A 37 -3.44 -8.21 2.45
CA THR A 37 -3.02 -8.68 3.77
C THR A 37 -2.48 -10.10 3.69
N ILE A 38 -1.39 -10.36 4.41
CA ILE A 38 -0.78 -11.69 4.54
C ILE A 38 -1.24 -12.31 5.86
N GLN A 39 -1.69 -13.56 5.80
CA GLN A 39 -2.11 -14.38 6.93
C GLN A 39 -1.37 -15.72 6.95
N GLU A 40 -1.40 -16.43 8.08
CA GLU A 40 -0.94 -17.81 8.16
C GLU A 40 -1.75 -18.70 7.20
N GLY A 41 -1.06 -19.58 6.46
CA GLY A 41 -1.62 -20.42 5.42
C GLY A 41 -1.62 -19.80 4.02
N ASP A 42 -1.36 -18.51 3.86
CA ASP A 42 -1.30 -17.88 2.54
C ASP A 42 -0.10 -18.39 1.73
N HIS A 43 -0.31 -18.63 0.44
CA HIS A 43 0.77 -18.98 -0.47
C HIS A 43 1.50 -17.73 -0.95
N VAL A 44 2.77 -17.60 -0.56
CA VAL A 44 3.61 -16.44 -0.92
C VAL A 44 4.73 -16.85 -1.86
N TYR A 45 5.22 -15.89 -2.65
CA TYR A 45 6.38 -16.13 -3.49
C TYR A 45 7.26 -14.88 -3.65
N THR A 46 8.54 -15.13 -3.91
CA THR A 46 9.49 -14.14 -4.41
C THR A 46 10.26 -14.68 -5.62
N LYS A 47 10.50 -13.81 -6.60
CA LYS A 47 11.24 -14.20 -7.82
C LYS A 47 12.74 -14.12 -7.56
N ILE A 48 13.50 -15.03 -8.17
CA ILE A 48 14.96 -14.95 -8.30
C ILE A 48 15.34 -15.16 -9.77
N ARG A 49 16.54 -14.76 -10.18
CA ARG A 49 17.00 -15.02 -11.55
C ARG A 49 17.11 -16.54 -11.74
N GLY A 50 16.30 -17.10 -12.65
CA GLY A 50 16.28 -18.53 -12.94
C GLY A 50 15.34 -19.37 -12.05
N GLY A 51 14.46 -18.75 -11.25
CA GLY A 51 13.50 -19.50 -10.45
C GLY A 51 12.66 -18.65 -9.50
N ARG A 52 12.19 -19.27 -8.42
CA ARG A 52 11.45 -18.60 -7.33
C ARG A 52 11.60 -19.36 -6.01
N HIS A 53 11.43 -18.64 -4.91
CA HIS A 53 11.12 -19.22 -3.61
C HIS A 53 9.63 -19.03 -3.37
N GLU A 54 8.93 -20.10 -2.98
CA GLU A 54 7.51 -20.08 -2.73
C GLU A 54 7.13 -21.12 -1.68
N GLY A 55 5.99 -20.93 -1.02
CA GLY A 55 5.49 -21.78 0.05
C GLY A 55 4.38 -21.08 0.84
N ASP A 56 3.80 -21.83 1.77
CA ASP A 56 2.70 -21.35 2.60
C ASP A 56 3.24 -20.72 3.90
N VAL A 57 2.60 -19.64 4.36
CA VAL A 57 3.03 -18.92 5.57
C VAL A 57 2.74 -19.77 6.81
N GLU A 58 3.77 -20.26 7.47
CA GLU A 58 3.62 -20.99 8.73
C GLU A 58 3.36 -20.05 9.92
N LYS A 59 4.07 -18.92 9.98
CA LYS A 59 4.00 -17.95 11.08
C LYS A 59 4.42 -16.56 10.63
N ILE A 60 3.71 -15.55 11.09
CA ILE A 60 4.10 -14.14 10.94
C ILE A 60 4.86 -13.70 12.18
N VAL A 61 6.08 -13.18 12.00
CA VAL A 61 6.94 -12.72 13.10
C VAL A 61 7.14 -11.22 12.99
N THR A 62 6.60 -10.48 13.95
CA THR A 62 6.80 -9.04 14.12
C THR A 62 7.51 -8.76 15.45
N ARG A 63 8.21 -7.63 15.56
CA ARG A 63 8.65 -7.13 16.87
C ARG A 63 7.44 -6.44 17.51
N GLY A 64 7.03 -6.88 18.69
CA GLY A 64 6.07 -6.13 19.50
C GLY A 64 6.62 -4.74 19.80
N VAL A 65 5.79 -3.73 19.60
CA VAL A 65 6.08 -2.33 19.97
C VAL A 65 5.80 -2.13 21.45
#